data_AF-J2K7H2-F1
#
_entry.id   AF-J2K7H2-F1
#
_cell.length_a   1.000
_cell.length_b   1.000
_cell.length_c   1.000
_cell.angle_alpha   90.00
_cell.angle_beta   90.00
_cell.angle_gamma   90.00
#
_symmetry.space_group_name_H-M   'P 1'
#
loop_
_entity.id
_entity.type
_entity.pdbx_description
1 polymer ?
#
loop_
_entity_poly.entity_id
_entity_poly.type
_entity_poly.pdbx_seq_one_letter_code
_entity_poly.pdbx_strand_id
1 'polypeptide(L)'
;MATNLAVAVATTAVGCMLVISLAPSRPESGKSWRPDGNAVAATSGHAGSAARAATSALGATAAGPEEERFASPPTGRIVVTAPAPGVDYKANGSFTVAWTNTTGEQVDIWLYAETGQGDAQRVAVVASRAGDGPTGEALVTLPNVPPGRHYFLEVATAGDGAVRGVSRTFAITA
;
A
#
# COMPACT_ATOMS: atom_id res chain seq x y z
N MET A 1 -17.70 42.27 31.11
CA MET A 1 -18.40 40.99 31.31
C MET A 1 -18.80 40.47 29.93
N ALA A 2 -18.24 39.31 29.56
CA ALA A 2 -18.81 38.21 28.75
C ALA A 2 -20.11 38.47 27.92
N THR A 3 -20.34 38.01 26.68
CA THR A 3 -19.64 37.18 25.68
C THR A 3 -20.55 37.16 24.43
N ASN A 4 -20.00 36.72 23.29
CA ASN A 4 -20.62 35.84 22.26
C ASN A 4 -20.74 36.45 20.85
N LEU A 5 -19.68 36.22 20.07
CA LEU A 5 -19.71 36.15 18.61
C LEU A 5 -20.34 34.81 18.22
N ALA A 6 -21.47 34.83 17.52
CA ALA A 6 -22.06 33.64 16.92
C ALA A 6 -21.49 33.46 15.52
N VAL A 7 -20.66 32.44 15.33
CA VAL A 7 -20.25 31.95 14.00
C VAL A 7 -21.04 30.67 13.76
N ALA A 8 -21.98 30.72 12.83
CA ALA A 8 -22.69 29.55 12.32
C ALA A 8 -21.93 29.01 11.11
N VAL A 9 -21.30 27.84 11.26
CA VAL A 9 -20.74 27.07 10.14
C VAL A 9 -21.65 25.88 9.92
N ALA A 10 -22.36 25.88 8.79
CA ALA A 10 -23.10 24.73 8.31
C ALA A 10 -22.32 24.12 7.13
N THR A 11 -21.75 22.94 7.33
CA THR A 11 -21.16 22.13 6.26
C THR A 11 -21.86 20.78 6.22
N THR A 12 -22.81 20.64 5.29
CA THR A 12 -23.39 19.34 4.94
C THR A 12 -22.55 18.72 3.84
N ALA A 13 -21.65 17.80 4.20
CA ALA A 13 -21.00 16.92 3.25
C ALA A 13 -21.75 15.59 3.22
N VAL A 14 -22.63 15.42 2.24
CA VAL A 14 -23.23 14.13 1.90
C VAL A 14 -22.16 13.34 1.14
N GLY A 15 -21.47 12.45 1.83
CA GLY A 15 -20.49 11.55 1.24
C GLY A 15 -21.18 10.34 0.60
N CYS A 16 -21.02 10.18 -0.72
CA CYS A 16 -21.44 8.98 -1.45
C CYS A 16 -20.60 7.78 -1.01
N MET A 17 -21.27 6.74 -0.50
CA MET A 17 -20.67 5.45 -0.13
C MET A 17 -20.30 4.67 -1.41
N LEU A 18 -19.00 4.56 -1.71
CA LEU A 18 -18.51 3.65 -2.75
C LEU A 18 -18.22 2.29 -2.12
N VAL A 19 -19.00 1.27 -2.47
CA VAL A 19 -18.76 -0.13 -2.06
C VAL A 19 -18.02 -0.84 -3.20
N ILE A 20 -16.78 -1.27 -2.95
CA ILE A 20 -16.03 -2.15 -3.86
C ILE A 20 -16.13 -3.57 -3.29
N SER A 21 -16.86 -4.45 -3.98
CA SER A 21 -16.87 -5.88 -3.68
C SER A 21 -15.72 -6.56 -4.43
N LEU A 22 -14.70 -7.04 -3.70
CA LEU A 22 -13.68 -7.93 -4.28
C LEU A 22 -14.22 -9.37 -4.30
N ALA A 23 -14.44 -9.90 -5.49
CA ALA A 23 -14.61 -11.34 -5.69
C ALA A 23 -13.23 -12.03 -5.62
N PRO A 24 -13.12 -13.20 -4.95
CA PRO A 24 -11.86 -13.92 -4.86
C PRO A 24 -11.55 -14.66 -6.17
N SER A 25 -10.49 -14.24 -6.86
CA SER A 25 -9.90 -14.99 -7.97
C SER A 25 -8.92 -16.02 -7.42
N ARG A 26 -9.30 -17.32 -7.45
CA ARG A 26 -8.37 -18.43 -7.20
C ARG A 26 -7.59 -18.76 -8.49
N PRO A 27 -6.28 -19.04 -8.43
CA PRO A 27 -5.62 -19.80 -9.47
C PRO A 27 -5.65 -21.31 -9.13
N GLU A 28 -6.27 -22.11 -9.98
CA GLU A 28 -6.10 -23.57 -9.98
C GLU A 28 -4.80 -23.95 -10.71
N SER A 29 -3.87 -24.53 -9.96
CA SER A 29 -2.72 -25.27 -10.49
C SER A 29 -3.07 -26.75 -10.55
N GLY A 30 -3.09 -27.33 -11.75
CA GLY A 30 -3.19 -28.78 -11.95
C GLY A 30 -2.95 -29.18 -13.40
N LYS A 31 -1.71 -29.53 -13.77
CA LYS A 31 -1.40 -30.14 -15.07
C LYS A 31 -0.82 -31.54 -14.86
N SER A 32 -1.68 -32.53 -15.08
CA SER A 32 -1.37 -33.96 -15.22
C SER A 32 -0.66 -34.24 -16.55
N TRP A 33 0.12 -35.32 -16.61
CA TRP A 33 1.07 -35.64 -17.66
C TRP A 33 0.85 -37.01 -18.31
N ARG A 34 0.98 -36.99 -19.65
CA ARG A 34 1.37 -38.02 -20.65
C ARG A 34 0.34 -39.12 -21.04
N PRO A 35 0.58 -39.89 -22.14
CA PRO A 35 1.64 -39.81 -23.19
C PRO A 35 1.16 -40.02 -24.65
N ASP A 36 2.06 -39.80 -25.62
CA ASP A 36 2.28 -40.52 -26.91
C ASP A 36 3.25 -39.65 -27.75
N GLY A 37 4.16 -40.07 -28.63
CA GLY A 37 4.47 -41.30 -29.34
C GLY A 37 5.30 -40.86 -30.58
N ASN A 38 6.34 -41.60 -30.93
CA ASN A 38 7.50 -41.27 -31.77
C ASN A 38 7.26 -41.24 -33.32
N ALA A 39 8.00 -40.40 -34.10
CA ALA A 39 8.77 -40.78 -35.32
C ALA A 39 9.24 -39.61 -36.26
N VAL A 40 10.55 -39.31 -36.22
CA VAL A 40 11.61 -39.32 -37.30
C VAL A 40 11.42 -38.68 -38.72
N ALA A 41 12.26 -37.65 -38.95
CA ALA A 41 13.24 -37.33 -40.04
C ALA A 41 12.91 -36.85 -41.48
N ALA A 42 13.56 -35.71 -41.81
CA ALA A 42 14.45 -35.35 -42.94
C ALA A 42 13.96 -35.35 -44.41
N THR A 43 14.19 -34.22 -45.13
CA THR A 43 15.23 -34.04 -46.18
C THR A 43 14.92 -32.95 -47.24
N SER A 44 15.96 -32.22 -47.66
CA SER A 44 16.17 -31.48 -48.94
C SER A 44 15.22 -30.32 -49.28
N GLY A 45 15.59 -29.20 -49.89
CA GLY A 45 16.79 -28.78 -50.61
C GLY A 45 16.37 -27.88 -51.79
N HIS A 46 16.83 -26.62 -51.78
CA HIS A 46 17.02 -25.70 -52.92
C HIS A 46 15.81 -25.13 -53.72
N ALA A 47 15.64 -23.79 -53.69
CA ALA A 47 15.78 -22.88 -54.86
C ALA A 47 15.04 -21.53 -54.68
N GLY A 48 15.77 -20.42 -54.84
CA GLY A 48 15.42 -19.35 -55.79
C GLY A 48 14.38 -18.27 -55.46
N SER A 49 14.87 -17.01 -55.51
CA SER A 49 14.21 -15.83 -56.10
C SER A 49 13.26 -14.96 -55.26
N ALA A 50 13.85 -13.88 -54.73
CA ALA A 50 13.51 -12.46 -54.92
C ALA A 50 12.04 -12.03 -55.09
N ALA A 51 11.56 -11.14 -54.20
CA ALA A 51 10.76 -9.98 -54.61
C ALA A 51 10.72 -8.88 -53.54
N ARG A 52 11.47 -7.81 -53.83
CA ARG A 52 11.16 -6.37 -53.72
C ARG A 52 10.77 -5.73 -52.37
N ALA A 53 11.56 -4.70 -52.06
CA ALA A 53 11.28 -3.62 -51.12
C ALA A 53 9.97 -2.86 -51.45
N ALA A 54 9.29 -2.42 -50.40
CA ALA A 54 8.50 -1.19 -50.42
C ALA A 54 8.73 -0.47 -49.08
N THR A 55 9.55 0.58 -49.14
CA THR A 55 9.62 1.64 -48.14
C THR A 55 8.24 2.27 -47.98
N SER A 56 7.71 2.28 -46.76
CA SER A 56 6.70 3.24 -46.34
C SER A 56 7.20 3.90 -45.08
N ALA A 57 7.79 5.09 -45.27
CA ALA A 57 7.96 6.06 -44.22
C ALA A 57 6.55 6.60 -43.88
N LEU A 58 6.03 6.16 -42.74
CA LEU A 58 5.04 6.92 -41.98
C LEU A 58 5.67 7.13 -40.61
N GLY A 59 5.87 8.40 -40.27
CA GLY A 59 6.44 8.81 -39.01
C GLY A 59 5.63 8.25 -37.84
N ALA A 60 6.12 7.16 -37.27
CA ALA A 60 6.01 6.94 -35.85
C ALA A 60 7.24 7.63 -35.27
N THR A 61 7.05 8.76 -34.59
CA THR A 61 7.93 9.06 -33.47
C THR A 61 7.97 7.78 -32.67
N ALA A 62 9.11 7.10 -32.68
CA ALA A 62 9.39 6.07 -31.72
C ALA A 62 9.17 6.75 -30.36
N ALA A 63 8.02 6.49 -29.74
CA ALA A 63 8.01 6.31 -28.31
C ALA A 63 9.10 5.26 -28.11
N GLY A 64 10.30 5.72 -27.77
CA GLY A 64 11.32 4.84 -27.24
C GLY A 64 10.66 4.01 -26.15
N PRO A 65 11.17 2.79 -25.86
CA PRO A 65 10.63 2.01 -24.76
C PRO A 65 10.49 2.98 -23.59
N GLU A 66 9.26 3.16 -23.10
CA GLU A 66 9.05 3.85 -21.85
C GLU A 66 9.84 2.98 -20.87
N GLU A 67 11.10 3.38 -20.63
CA GLU A 67 11.87 2.90 -19.52
C GLU A 67 10.92 3.15 -18.36
N GLU A 68 10.38 2.06 -17.83
CA GLU A 68 9.70 2.05 -16.54
C GLU A 68 10.70 2.72 -15.61
N ARG A 69 10.55 4.03 -15.43
CA ARG A 69 11.40 4.81 -14.56
C ARG A 69 11.00 4.35 -13.19
N PHE A 70 11.69 3.32 -12.71
CA PHE A 70 11.61 2.87 -11.34
C PHE A 70 11.79 4.12 -10.48
N ALA A 71 10.72 4.51 -9.78
CA ALA A 71 10.78 5.62 -8.85
C ALA A 71 11.94 5.33 -7.90
N SER A 72 12.82 6.30 -7.72
CA SER A 72 13.93 6.13 -6.77
C SER A 72 13.35 5.85 -5.38
N PRO A 73 13.93 4.93 -4.60
CA PRO A 73 13.43 4.63 -3.27
C PRO A 73 13.36 5.90 -2.42
N PRO A 74 12.31 6.06 -1.59
CA PRO A 74 12.21 7.22 -0.73
C PRO A 74 13.37 7.25 0.26
N THR A 75 13.88 8.46 0.51
CA THR A 75 14.94 8.70 1.49
C THR A 75 14.43 9.61 2.61
N GLY A 76 15.05 9.56 3.79
CA GLY A 76 14.67 10.41 4.93
C GLY A 76 14.29 9.61 6.17
N ARG A 77 13.44 10.19 7.02
CA ARG A 77 13.05 9.64 8.31
C ARG A 77 11.58 9.92 8.60
N ILE A 78 10.93 8.95 9.23
CA ILE A 78 9.62 9.09 9.87
C ILE A 78 9.80 8.88 11.38
N VAL A 79 9.22 9.76 12.21
CA VAL A 79 9.18 9.59 13.67
C VAL A 79 7.75 9.70 14.15
N VAL A 80 7.24 8.63 14.77
CA VAL A 80 5.89 8.60 15.33
C VAL A 80 5.91 9.24 16.71
N THR A 81 5.08 10.27 16.91
CA THR A 81 5.03 11.09 18.13
C THR A 81 3.79 10.83 18.98
N ALA A 82 2.73 10.28 18.40
CA ALA A 82 1.55 9.77 19.11
C ALA A 82 1.13 8.42 18.50
N PRO A 83 0.63 7.46 19.31
CA PRO A 83 0.14 7.62 20.69
C PRO A 83 1.24 7.71 21.75
N ALA A 84 0.94 8.43 22.84
CA ALA A 84 1.77 8.45 24.03
C ALA A 84 1.72 7.09 24.76
N PRO A 85 2.80 6.69 25.46
CA PRO A 85 2.82 5.43 26.19
C PRO A 85 1.85 5.46 27.38
N GLY A 86 1.33 4.28 27.76
CA GLY A 86 0.46 4.13 28.93
C GLY A 86 -0.99 4.58 28.69
N VAL A 87 -1.37 4.80 27.43
CA VAL A 87 -2.76 5.03 27.03
C VAL A 87 -3.33 3.72 26.49
N ASP A 88 -4.53 3.37 26.96
CA ASP A 88 -5.28 2.21 26.51
C ASP A 88 -6.37 2.68 25.52
N TYR A 89 -6.53 1.96 24.41
CA TYR A 89 -7.51 2.27 23.39
C TYR A 89 -8.56 1.17 23.27
N LYS A 90 -9.81 1.55 23.03
CA LYS A 90 -10.88 0.59 22.85
C LYS A 90 -10.84 0.00 21.44
N ALA A 91 -11.06 -1.32 21.30
CA ALA A 91 -11.37 -1.93 20.01
C ALA A 91 -12.59 -1.25 19.37
N ASN A 92 -12.56 -1.02 18.05
CA ASN A 92 -13.53 -0.17 17.33
C ASN A 92 -13.58 1.30 17.78
N GLY A 93 -12.69 1.72 18.68
CA GLY A 93 -12.50 3.11 19.04
C GLY A 93 -11.58 3.83 18.05
N SER A 94 -11.61 5.16 18.09
CA SER A 94 -10.76 6.01 17.26
C SER A 94 -9.83 6.86 18.12
N PHE A 95 -8.63 7.13 17.62
CA PHE A 95 -7.68 8.03 18.25
C PHE A 95 -6.78 8.69 17.22
N THR A 96 -6.10 9.76 17.64
CA THR A 96 -5.17 10.49 16.78
C THR A 96 -3.79 9.83 16.79
N VAL A 97 -3.24 9.65 15.59
CA VAL A 97 -1.84 9.29 15.35
C VAL A 97 -1.14 10.50 14.76
N ALA A 98 0.05 10.83 15.27
CA ALA A 98 0.85 11.96 14.82
C ALA A 98 2.29 11.53 14.54
N TRP A 99 2.92 12.16 13.56
CA TRP A 99 4.29 11.86 13.14
C TRP A 99 4.98 13.08 12.52
N THR A 100 6.32 13.03 12.49
CA THR A 100 7.13 13.88 11.62
C THR A 100 7.62 13.07 10.43
N ASN A 101 7.70 13.71 9.26
CA ASN A 101 8.04 13.06 8.00
C ASN A 101 9.01 13.92 7.19
N THR A 102 10.22 13.43 6.92
CA THR A 102 11.17 14.14 6.05
C THR A 102 11.31 13.50 4.67
N THR A 103 10.46 12.55 4.31
CA THR A 103 10.54 11.85 3.02
C THR A 103 9.85 12.61 1.89
N GLY A 104 8.87 13.46 2.23
CA GLY A 104 8.01 14.12 1.24
C GLY A 104 7.01 13.17 0.57
N GLU A 105 6.88 11.94 1.07
CA GLU A 105 5.97 10.92 0.55
C GLU A 105 4.79 10.72 1.47
N GLN A 106 3.65 10.32 0.90
CA GLN A 106 2.50 9.84 1.66
C GLN A 106 2.84 8.54 2.40
N VAL A 107 2.16 8.33 3.53
CA VAL A 107 2.40 7.18 4.41
C VAL A 107 1.14 6.35 4.64
N ASP A 108 1.32 5.05 4.78
CA ASP A 108 0.31 4.14 5.30
C ASP A 108 0.58 3.86 6.78
N ILE A 109 -0.49 3.75 7.55
CA ILE A 109 -0.44 3.45 8.99
C ILE A 109 -1.00 2.05 9.20
N TRP A 110 -0.17 1.17 9.74
CA TRP A 110 -0.47 -0.23 9.98
C TRP A 110 -0.50 -0.55 11.47
N LEU A 111 -1.50 -1.30 11.90
CA LEU A 111 -1.56 -1.89 13.24
C LEU A 111 -0.82 -3.22 13.25
N TYR A 112 0.02 -3.40 14.25
CA TYR A 112 0.73 -4.64 14.55
C TYR A 112 0.43 -5.14 15.95
N ALA A 113 0.46 -6.45 16.12
CA ALA A 113 0.44 -7.12 17.42
C ALA A 113 1.75 -7.90 17.59
N GLU A 114 2.45 -7.72 18.71
CA GLU A 114 3.59 -8.59 19.05
C GLU A 114 3.06 -9.97 19.42
N THR A 115 3.62 -11.00 18.81
CA THR A 115 3.21 -12.40 19.01
C THR A 115 4.11 -13.14 20.01
N GLY A 116 5.11 -12.45 20.57
CA GLY A 116 6.16 -13.02 21.42
C GLY A 116 7.45 -13.29 20.63
N GLN A 117 8.55 -13.56 21.35
CA GLN A 117 9.89 -13.85 20.79
C GLN A 117 10.46 -12.78 19.85
N GLY A 118 9.99 -11.54 19.95
CA GLY A 118 10.41 -10.45 19.07
C GLY A 118 9.71 -10.44 17.71
N ASP A 119 8.75 -11.33 17.49
CA ASP A 119 7.92 -11.36 16.29
C ASP A 119 6.71 -10.43 16.44
N ALA A 120 6.31 -9.83 15.31
CA ALA A 120 5.13 -9.00 15.21
C ALA A 120 4.32 -9.37 13.97
N GLN A 121 3.01 -9.48 14.15
CA GLN A 121 2.06 -9.75 13.08
C GLN A 121 1.38 -8.45 12.66
N ARG A 122 1.37 -8.17 11.35
CA ARG A 122 0.57 -7.10 10.76
C ARG A 122 -0.91 -7.48 10.82
N VAL A 123 -1.72 -6.64 11.46
CA VAL A 123 -3.13 -6.91 11.73
C VAL A 123 -4.02 -6.20 10.72
N ALA A 124 -3.81 -4.91 10.49
CA ALA A 124 -4.65 -4.11 9.59
C ALA A 124 -3.95 -2.83 9.11
N VAL A 125 -4.38 -2.29 7.96
CA VAL A 125 -4.20 -0.87 7.65
C VAL A 125 -5.25 -0.09 8.42
N VAL A 126 -4.85 0.91 9.18
CA VAL A 126 -5.77 1.77 9.94
C VAL A 126 -5.88 3.18 9.37
N ALA A 127 -4.94 3.59 8.52
CA ALA A 127 -5.06 4.73 7.61
C ALA A 127 -4.16 4.50 6.40
N SER A 128 -4.57 4.94 5.21
CA SER A 128 -3.77 4.86 3.99
C SER A 128 -3.58 6.21 3.36
N ARG A 129 -2.44 6.39 2.67
CA ARG A 129 -2.11 7.63 1.96
C ARG A 129 -2.27 8.88 2.85
N ALA A 130 -1.82 8.77 4.09
CA ALA A 130 -1.82 9.87 5.06
C ALA A 130 -0.67 10.83 4.73
N GLY A 131 -0.89 12.13 5.00
CA GLY A 131 -0.17 13.27 4.41
C GLY A 131 1.36 13.16 4.20
N ASP A 132 1.83 13.89 3.21
CA ASP A 132 3.22 13.99 2.75
C ASP A 132 4.02 15.16 3.36
N GLY A 133 3.36 16.01 4.14
CA GLY A 133 3.97 17.17 4.79
C GLY A 133 4.94 16.82 5.93
N PRO A 134 5.74 17.80 6.39
CA PRO A 134 6.76 17.59 7.41
C PRO A 134 6.21 17.16 8.78
N THR A 135 4.94 17.43 9.03
CA THR A 135 4.17 16.98 10.18
C THR A 135 2.88 16.39 9.66
N GLY A 136 2.52 15.21 10.16
CA GLY A 136 1.30 14.52 9.79
C GLY A 136 0.47 14.13 11.01
N GLU A 137 -0.83 14.11 10.79
CA GLU A 137 -1.82 13.68 11.76
C GLU A 137 -2.93 12.90 11.04
N ALA A 138 -3.40 11.81 11.64
CA ALA A 138 -4.52 11.04 11.14
C ALA A 138 -5.39 10.53 12.29
N LEU A 139 -6.71 10.63 12.13
CA LEU A 139 -7.65 9.91 12.98
C LEU A 139 -7.71 8.46 12.49
N VAL A 140 -7.27 7.53 13.34
CA VAL A 140 -7.32 6.09 13.05
C VAL A 140 -8.46 5.45 13.80
N THR A 141 -9.08 4.44 13.19
CA THR A 141 -10.10 3.60 13.87
C THR A 141 -9.56 2.20 14.00
N LEU A 142 -9.54 1.68 15.23
CA LEU A 142 -9.05 0.33 15.49
C LEU A 142 -10.05 -0.70 14.97
N PRO A 143 -9.59 -1.77 14.31
CA PRO A 143 -10.44 -2.91 14.01
C PRO A 143 -10.88 -3.61 15.30
N ASN A 144 -11.88 -4.49 15.17
CA ASN A 144 -12.25 -5.41 16.24
C ASN A 144 -11.15 -6.47 16.40
N VAL A 145 -10.30 -6.32 17.42
CA VAL A 145 -9.16 -7.20 17.70
C VAL A 145 -9.19 -7.67 19.15
N PRO A 146 -8.57 -8.82 19.47
CA PRO A 146 -8.49 -9.29 20.84
C PRO A 146 -7.84 -8.25 21.78
N PRO A 147 -8.35 -8.06 23.00
CA PRO A 147 -7.67 -7.23 23.99
C PRO A 147 -6.25 -7.72 24.27
N GLY A 148 -5.31 -6.79 24.47
CA GLY A 148 -3.90 -7.12 24.66
C GLY A 148 -3.04 -5.88 24.90
N ARG A 149 -1.81 -6.05 25.40
CA ARG A 149 -0.92 -4.95 25.81
C ARG A 149 0.22 -4.64 24.83
N HIS A 150 0.29 -5.39 23.74
CA HIS A 150 1.45 -5.43 22.86
C HIS A 150 1.08 -5.03 21.43
N TYR A 151 0.33 -3.95 21.30
CA TYR A 151 0.00 -3.36 20.00
C TYR A 151 0.90 -2.16 19.72
N PHE A 152 1.28 -1.96 18.47
CA PHE A 152 1.99 -0.76 18.02
C PHE A 152 1.58 -0.41 16.59
N LEU A 153 1.89 0.82 16.18
CA LEU A 153 1.66 1.32 14.85
C LEU A 153 2.97 1.42 14.09
N GLU A 154 2.96 0.99 12.83
CA GLU A 154 4.00 1.29 11.84
C GLU A 154 3.45 2.35 10.88
N VAL A 155 4.18 3.46 10.75
CA VAL A 155 3.93 4.50 9.75
C VAL A 155 5.02 4.35 8.68
N ALA A 156 4.63 4.05 7.45
CA ALA A 156 5.57 3.71 6.39
C ALA A 156 5.20 4.36 5.05
N THR A 157 6.19 4.78 4.26
CA THR A 157 5.95 5.16 2.86
C THR A 157 5.53 3.95 2.03
N ALA A 158 4.88 4.17 0.89
CA ALA A 158 4.54 3.10 -0.04
C ALA A 158 5.79 2.57 -0.80
N GLY A 159 5.68 1.34 -1.31
CA GLY A 159 6.64 0.75 -2.25
C GLY A 159 7.83 0.01 -1.63
N ASP A 160 8.66 -0.54 -2.53
CA ASP A 160 9.89 -1.24 -2.15
C ASP A 160 10.93 -0.24 -1.63
N GLY A 161 11.60 -0.58 -0.52
CA GLY A 161 12.51 0.34 0.17
C GLY A 161 11.82 1.37 1.06
N ALA A 162 10.59 1.10 1.50
CA ALA A 162 9.82 1.97 2.38
C ALA A 162 10.62 2.47 3.59
N VAL A 163 10.57 3.79 3.82
CA VAL A 163 11.03 4.40 5.07
C VAL A 163 9.93 4.20 6.11
N ARG A 164 10.32 3.84 7.34
CA ARG A 164 9.38 3.45 8.40
C ARG A 164 9.68 4.17 9.72
N GLY A 165 8.62 4.45 10.46
CA GLY A 165 8.65 4.84 11.86
C GLY A 165 7.67 3.98 12.66
N VAL A 166 8.02 3.64 13.89
CA VAL A 166 7.17 2.82 14.77
C VAL A 166 6.76 3.63 16.00
N SER A 167 5.51 3.45 16.43
CA SER A 167 5.04 3.99 17.70
C SER A 167 5.63 3.20 18.87
N ARG A 168 5.44 3.73 20.08
CA ARG A 168 5.54 2.89 21.29
C ARG A 168 4.38 1.90 21.35
N THR A 169 4.55 0.86 22.17
CA THR A 169 3.47 -0.09 22.44
C THR A 169 2.37 0.52 23.29
N PHE A 170 1.15 0.08 23.06
CA PHE A 170 -0.05 0.44 23.80
C PHE A 170 -0.98 -0.76 23.95
N ALA A 171 -1.95 -0.64 24.86
CA ALA A 171 -2.96 -1.68 25.05
C ALA A 171 -4.23 -1.39 24.25
N ILE A 172 -4.85 -2.47 23.78
CA ILE A 172 -6.21 -2.46 23.26
C ILE A 172 -7.12 -3.18 24.26
N THR A 173 -8.25 -2.57 24.58
CA THR A 173 -9.30 -3.11 25.46
C THR A 173 -10.57 -3.44 24.69
N ALA A 174 -11.46 -4.23 25.30
CA ALA A 174 -12.79 -4.51 24.76
C ALA A 174 -13.71 -3.28 24.78
#